data_AF-A0A0E0BC39-F1
#
_entry.id   AF-A0A0E0BC39-F1
#
_cell.length_a   1.000
_cell.length_b   1.000
_cell.length_c   1.000
_cell.angle_alpha   90.00
_cell.angle_beta   90.00
_cell.angle_gamma   90.00
#
_symmetry.space_group_name_H-M   'P 1'
#
loop_
_entity.id
_entity.type
_entity.pdbx_description
1 polymer ?
#
loop_
_entity_poly.entity_id
_entity_poly.type
_entity_poly.pdbx_seq_one_letter_code
_entity_poly.pdbx_strand_id
1 'polypeptide(L)'
;MAVEWTLRPLPSGDGDGAAAAPRCTTNSTATAFVLSTGGFTGNPFHDYTDVLIPAFITAHRFGGEVQFLVSSYKSWWMNKYIQIFQQMSRHDVVDVDADGGEVRCYRSAVVGPEFHRELGVDPTKTPSGYSVLDFRKMLRGAFGLDRATATPSGDRWDIRRRPRLLIISRRAARGRAFMNERAMADMAVSLGFDVRVGEPDASTDTSKFARLVNSCDVMVGVHGAGLTNMVFLPAGAVLVQVVPYGKLEWLARNTFAEPSSAMEIHYLEYAVQLDETTLSEQYPADHPVLRDPMAIHKQGWEALKTTYLDKQNVRPHLGRLKNTFLQALKLLPHDKETMN
;
A
#
# COMPACT_ATOMS: atom_id res chain seq x y z
N MET A 1 -24.79 3.99 2.43
CA MET A 1 -25.26 4.15 1.03
C MET A 1 -24.24 5.03 0.34
N ALA A 2 -23.82 4.70 -0.88
CA ALA A 2 -22.91 5.56 -1.63
C ALA A 2 -23.67 6.84 -2.03
N VAL A 3 -23.08 8.00 -1.79
CA VAL A 3 -23.63 9.28 -2.22
C VAL A 3 -23.24 9.47 -3.69
N GLU A 4 -24.24 9.59 -4.56
CA GLU A 4 -24.02 9.85 -5.98
C GLU A 4 -23.87 11.35 -6.22
N TRP A 5 -22.74 11.75 -6.80
CA TRP A 5 -22.47 13.12 -7.18
C TRP A 5 -22.62 13.29 -8.69
N THR A 6 -23.40 14.29 -9.11
CA THR A 6 -23.65 14.57 -10.54
C THR A 6 -23.00 15.89 -10.95
N LEU A 7 -22.24 15.87 -12.04
CA LEU A 7 -21.80 17.08 -12.72
C LEU A 7 -22.93 17.60 -13.62
N ARG A 8 -23.42 18.81 -13.34
CA ARG A 8 -24.46 19.45 -14.14
C ARG A 8 -23.91 20.74 -14.75
N PRO A 9 -23.92 20.89 -16.08
CA PRO A 9 -23.63 22.19 -16.69
C PRO A 9 -24.71 23.18 -16.28
N LEU A 10 -24.31 24.38 -15.86
CA LEU A 10 -25.25 25.47 -15.64
C LEU A 10 -25.48 26.21 -16.98
N PRO A 11 -26.73 26.54 -17.33
CA PRO A 11 -27.03 27.29 -18.54
C PRO A 11 -26.38 28.67 -18.50
N SER A 12 -25.79 29.08 -19.63
CA SER A 12 -25.24 30.41 -19.83
C SER A 12 -26.38 31.42 -20.00
N GLY A 13 -26.87 31.94 -18.89
CA GLY A 13 -27.40 33.32 -18.69
C GLY A 13 -28.49 33.95 -19.56
N ASP A 14 -28.85 33.44 -20.74
CA ASP A 14 -29.54 34.25 -21.76
C ASP A 14 -30.93 33.71 -22.19
N GLY A 15 -31.48 32.71 -21.49
CA GLY A 15 -32.79 32.13 -21.81
C GLY A 15 -33.82 32.32 -20.69
N ASP A 16 -34.96 32.94 -21.01
CA ASP A 16 -36.13 33.04 -20.12
C ASP A 16 -36.59 31.64 -19.68
N GLY A 17 -36.25 31.27 -18.43
CA GLY A 17 -36.58 29.97 -17.82
C GLY A 17 -35.40 29.15 -17.30
N ALA A 18 -34.16 29.59 -17.54
CA ALA A 18 -32.97 28.94 -16.99
C ALA A 18 -32.78 29.29 -15.50
N ALA A 19 -32.69 28.28 -14.62
CA ALA A 19 -32.36 28.51 -13.21
C ALA A 19 -31.01 29.23 -13.11
N ALA A 20 -31.00 30.43 -12.51
CA ALA A 20 -29.79 31.22 -12.33
C ALA A 20 -28.73 30.43 -11.56
N ALA A 21 -27.46 30.56 -11.95
CA ALA A 21 -26.36 29.96 -11.23
C ALA A 21 -26.42 30.38 -9.74
N PRO A 22 -26.30 29.42 -8.80
CA PRO A 22 -26.33 29.74 -7.38
C PRO A 22 -25.20 30.71 -7.04
N ARG A 23 -25.49 31.69 -6.17
CA ARG A 23 -24.47 32.65 -5.72
C ARG A 23 -23.44 31.94 -4.86
N CYS A 24 -22.17 32.22 -5.12
CA CYS A 24 -21.06 31.71 -4.32
C CYS A 24 -21.20 32.19 -2.87
N THR A 25 -21.20 31.27 -1.91
CA THR A 25 -21.05 31.59 -0.48
C THR A 25 -19.57 31.66 -0.11
N THR A 26 -18.75 30.82 -0.74
CA THR A 26 -17.30 30.77 -0.55
C THR A 26 -16.61 30.82 -1.92
N ASN A 27 -15.53 31.60 -2.01
CA ASN A 27 -14.69 31.69 -3.22
C ASN A 27 -13.28 31.19 -2.91
N SER A 28 -12.71 30.37 -3.79
CA SER A 28 -11.34 29.89 -3.68
C SER A 28 -10.59 30.07 -4.99
N THR A 29 -9.31 30.45 -4.87
CA THR A 29 -8.38 30.54 -6.00
C THR A 29 -7.68 29.22 -6.30
N ALA A 30 -7.77 28.24 -5.39
CA ALA A 30 -7.23 26.90 -5.59
C ALA A 30 -7.98 26.15 -6.69
N THR A 31 -7.39 25.08 -7.21
CA THR A 31 -8.12 24.10 -8.02
C THR A 31 -8.94 23.20 -7.11
N ALA A 32 -10.23 23.03 -7.37
CA ALA A 32 -11.02 22.00 -6.69
C ALA A 32 -10.60 20.62 -7.18
N PHE A 33 -10.40 19.68 -6.28
CA PHE A 33 -10.16 18.28 -6.62
C PHE A 33 -11.17 17.39 -5.90
N VAL A 34 -12.14 16.89 -6.67
CA VAL A 34 -13.16 15.98 -6.18
C VAL A 34 -12.65 14.53 -6.24
N LEU A 35 -12.63 13.85 -5.09
CA LEU A 35 -12.36 12.42 -4.99
C LEU A 35 -13.33 11.74 -4.02
N SER A 36 -13.41 10.41 -4.07
CA SER A 36 -14.23 9.62 -3.15
C SER A 36 -13.37 8.74 -2.25
N THR A 37 -13.71 8.69 -0.96
CA THR A 37 -13.19 7.69 -0.02
C THR A 37 -14.15 6.51 0.17
N GLY A 38 -15.08 6.30 -0.77
CA GLY A 38 -15.95 5.13 -0.85
C GLY A 38 -15.21 3.82 -1.17
N GLY A 39 -15.93 2.80 -1.62
CA GLY A 39 -15.32 1.53 -2.04
C GLY A 39 -14.64 0.75 -0.91
N PHE A 40 -13.44 0.22 -1.18
CA PHE A 40 -12.70 -0.70 -0.30
C PHE A 40 -11.71 -0.03 0.68
N THR A 41 -11.81 1.29 0.88
CA THR A 41 -10.97 1.99 1.87
C THR A 41 -11.17 1.42 3.29
N GLY A 42 -10.08 1.38 4.06
CA GLY A 42 -9.94 0.63 5.31
C GLY A 42 -9.05 -0.59 5.19
N ASN A 43 -8.78 -1.03 3.96
CA ASN A 43 -7.74 -1.99 3.64
C ASN A 43 -6.50 -1.22 3.14
N PRO A 44 -5.33 -1.36 3.77
CA PRO A 44 -4.13 -0.61 3.37
C PRO A 44 -3.77 -0.72 1.89
N PHE A 45 -4.01 -1.87 1.24
CA PHE A 45 -3.75 -1.96 -0.20
C PHE A 45 -4.62 -1.00 -1.01
N HIS A 46 -5.93 -1.02 -0.75
CA HIS A 46 -6.89 -0.15 -1.43
C HIS A 46 -6.72 1.33 -1.03
N ASP A 47 -6.39 1.61 0.24
CA ASP A 47 -6.11 2.97 0.71
C ASP A 47 -5.01 3.62 -0.14
N TYR A 48 -3.92 2.90 -0.39
CA TYR A 48 -2.79 3.43 -1.17
C TYR A 48 -3.05 3.37 -2.67
N THR A 49 -3.54 2.24 -3.18
CA THR A 49 -3.61 1.99 -4.62
C THR A 49 -4.78 2.70 -5.29
N ASP A 50 -5.94 2.79 -4.62
CA ASP A 50 -7.16 3.34 -5.21
C ASP A 50 -7.34 4.83 -4.86
N VAL A 51 -6.72 5.29 -3.77
CA VAL A 51 -6.95 6.66 -3.26
C VAL A 51 -5.66 7.47 -3.14
N LEU A 52 -4.72 7.11 -2.26
CA LEU A 52 -3.61 8.01 -1.91
C LEU A 52 -2.61 8.23 -3.05
N ILE A 53 -2.22 7.18 -3.78
CA ILE A 53 -1.32 7.31 -4.94
C ILE A 53 -2.03 8.02 -6.09
N PRO A 54 -3.27 7.64 -6.49
CA PRO A 54 -4.01 8.40 -7.49
C PRO A 54 -4.24 9.87 -7.12
N ALA A 55 -4.52 10.17 -5.84
CA ALA A 55 -4.62 11.54 -5.35
C ALA A 55 -3.29 12.29 -5.49
N PHE A 56 -2.16 11.65 -5.15
CA PHE A 56 -0.84 12.22 -5.38
C PHE A 56 -0.58 12.48 -6.86
N ILE A 57 -0.88 11.51 -7.73
CA ILE A 57 -0.71 11.64 -9.18
C ILE A 57 -1.44 12.88 -9.69
N THR A 58 -2.69 13.07 -9.29
CA THR A 58 -3.48 14.22 -9.77
C THR A 58 -3.09 15.53 -9.09
N ALA A 59 -2.82 15.53 -7.78
CA ALA A 59 -2.61 16.74 -6.99
C ALA A 59 -1.21 17.36 -7.16
N HIS A 60 -0.18 16.54 -7.41
CA HIS A 60 1.21 16.97 -7.35
C HIS A 60 1.53 18.18 -8.25
N ARG A 61 0.94 18.21 -9.46
CA ARG A 61 1.11 19.29 -10.44
C ARG A 61 0.64 20.67 -9.98
N PHE A 62 -0.18 20.75 -8.93
CA PHE A 62 -0.71 22.02 -8.41
C PHE A 62 0.18 22.63 -7.31
N GLY A 63 1.26 21.95 -6.89
CA GLY A 63 2.24 22.52 -5.95
C GLY A 63 1.66 22.96 -4.60
N GLY A 64 0.58 22.31 -4.15
CA GLY A 64 -0.15 22.66 -2.93
C GLY A 64 -1.39 23.54 -3.13
N GLU A 65 -1.57 24.14 -4.31
CA GLU A 65 -2.72 25.01 -4.64
C GLU A 65 -3.93 24.24 -5.18
N VAL A 66 -4.30 23.17 -4.47
CA VAL A 66 -5.43 22.30 -4.77
C VAL A 66 -6.22 22.05 -3.49
N GLN A 67 -7.55 22.18 -3.52
CA GLN A 67 -8.39 21.86 -2.37
C GLN A 67 -9.11 20.54 -2.59
N PHE A 68 -8.93 19.59 -1.67
CA PHE A 68 -9.57 18.29 -1.74
C PHE A 68 -11.03 18.38 -1.28
N LEU A 69 -11.93 17.96 -2.16
CA LEU A 69 -13.37 17.87 -1.95
C LEU A 69 -13.73 16.38 -1.90
N VAL A 70 -13.92 15.84 -0.70
CA VAL A 70 -13.97 14.39 -0.47
C VAL A 70 -15.40 13.93 -0.23
N SER A 71 -15.90 13.08 -1.13
CA SER A 71 -17.20 12.42 -1.01
C SER A 71 -17.08 11.02 -0.40
N SER A 72 -18.20 10.49 0.08
CA SER A 72 -18.23 9.29 0.93
C SER A 72 -17.22 9.41 2.09
N TYR A 73 -17.23 10.57 2.74
CA TYR A 73 -16.22 10.96 3.72
C TYR A 73 -16.26 10.04 4.95
N LYS A 74 -15.08 9.55 5.34
CA LYS A 74 -14.90 8.68 6.51
C LYS A 74 -13.95 9.37 7.48
N SER A 75 -14.47 10.03 8.52
CA SER A 75 -13.63 10.82 9.45
C SER A 75 -12.50 10.00 10.09
N TRP A 76 -12.77 8.73 10.44
CA TRP A 76 -11.74 7.83 10.98
C TRP A 76 -10.61 7.54 9.96
N TRP A 77 -10.95 7.44 8.67
CA TRP A 77 -9.98 7.21 7.60
C TRP A 77 -9.20 8.49 7.30
N MET A 78 -9.88 9.63 7.26
CA MET A 78 -9.23 10.91 7.05
C MET A 78 -8.26 11.21 8.20
N ASN A 79 -8.66 11.02 9.46
CA ASN A 79 -7.77 11.19 10.62
C ASN A 79 -6.52 10.31 10.52
N LYS A 80 -6.63 9.11 9.95
CA LYS A 80 -5.53 8.18 9.74
C LYS A 80 -4.51 8.67 8.70
N TYR A 81 -4.96 9.40 7.67
CA TYR A 81 -4.13 9.79 6.53
C TYR A 81 -4.01 11.31 6.31
N ILE A 82 -4.55 12.14 7.21
CA ILE A 82 -4.57 13.60 7.06
C ILE A 82 -3.18 14.19 6.85
N GLN A 83 -2.16 13.62 7.50
CA GLN A 83 -0.77 14.04 7.35
C GLN A 83 -0.27 13.89 5.90
N ILE A 84 -0.80 12.94 5.12
CA ILE A 84 -0.48 12.76 3.70
C ILE A 84 -1.18 13.85 2.87
N PHE A 85 -2.45 14.12 3.11
CA PHE A 85 -3.19 15.19 2.43
C PHE A 85 -2.57 16.57 2.66
N GLN A 86 -2.09 16.83 3.88
CA GLN A 86 -1.37 18.05 4.25
C GLN A 86 -0.01 18.21 3.52
N GLN A 87 0.59 17.13 3.01
CA GLN A 87 1.76 17.26 2.14
C GLN A 87 1.39 17.61 0.70
N MET A 88 0.17 17.27 0.27
CA MET A 88 -0.30 17.49 -1.11
C MET A 88 -0.99 18.85 -1.29
N SER A 89 -1.51 19.44 -0.21
CA SER A 89 -2.30 20.67 -0.24
C SER A 89 -1.98 21.60 0.92
N ARG A 90 -2.05 22.92 0.65
CA ARG A 90 -2.02 24.00 1.65
C ARG A 90 -3.41 24.38 2.17
N HIS A 91 -4.46 23.77 1.62
CA HIS A 91 -5.86 24.05 1.90
C HIS A 91 -6.47 22.90 2.71
N ASP A 92 -7.47 23.21 3.52
CA ASP A 92 -8.18 22.18 4.29
C ASP A 92 -8.95 21.22 3.38
N VAL A 93 -8.98 19.95 3.79
CA VAL A 93 -9.81 18.91 3.15
C VAL A 93 -11.26 19.13 3.55
N VAL A 94 -12.15 19.23 2.56
CA VAL A 94 -13.58 19.45 2.76
C VAL A 94 -14.31 18.12 2.70
N ASP A 95 -15.09 17.82 3.75
CA ASP A 95 -16.14 16.79 3.71
C ASP A 95 -17.34 17.35 2.95
N VAL A 96 -17.46 17.00 1.67
CA VAL A 96 -18.55 17.54 0.83
C VAL A 96 -19.91 16.91 1.13
N ASP A 97 -19.95 15.75 1.81
CA ASP A 97 -21.21 15.14 2.21
C ASP A 97 -21.85 15.90 3.40
N ALA A 98 -21.02 16.60 4.19
CA ALA A 98 -21.44 17.43 5.32
C ALA A 98 -21.43 18.96 5.01
N ASP A 99 -21.10 19.37 3.78
CA ASP A 99 -20.96 20.78 3.36
C ASP A 99 -22.31 21.42 2.97
N GLY A 100 -23.38 21.06 3.68
CA GLY A 100 -24.74 21.48 3.38
C GLY A 100 -24.93 23.00 3.51
N GLY A 101 -25.44 23.64 2.46
CA GLY A 101 -25.76 25.08 2.45
C GLY A 101 -24.65 25.97 1.87
N GLU A 102 -23.48 25.41 1.59
CA GLU A 102 -22.38 26.14 0.95
C GLU A 102 -22.43 25.99 -0.58
N VAL A 103 -22.14 27.09 -1.28
CA VAL A 103 -21.89 27.13 -2.72
C VAL A 103 -20.43 27.58 -2.91
N ARG A 104 -19.54 26.61 -3.04
CA ARG A 104 -18.11 26.85 -3.22
C ARG A 104 -17.76 27.08 -4.69
N CYS A 105 -17.19 28.23 -4.99
CA CYS A 105 -16.79 28.60 -6.34
C CYS A 105 -15.27 28.51 -6.50
N TYR A 106 -14.86 27.78 -7.53
CA TYR A 106 -13.47 27.58 -7.92
C TYR A 106 -13.28 28.00 -9.37
N ARG A 107 -12.07 28.45 -9.72
CA ARG A 107 -11.74 28.80 -11.11
C ARG A 107 -11.54 27.58 -12.02
N SER A 108 -11.20 26.44 -11.42
CA SER A 108 -10.98 25.18 -12.12
C SER A 108 -11.30 24.02 -11.18
N ALA A 109 -11.67 22.88 -11.76
CA ALA A 109 -11.96 21.66 -11.02
C ALA A 109 -11.38 20.44 -11.76
N VAL A 110 -10.92 19.47 -10.98
CA VAL A 110 -10.59 18.12 -11.43
C VAL A 110 -11.51 17.15 -10.70
N VAL A 111 -12.12 16.22 -11.43
CA VAL A 111 -13.08 15.26 -10.88
C VAL A 111 -12.58 13.86 -11.15
N GLY A 112 -12.31 13.13 -10.06
CA GLY A 112 -11.73 11.80 -10.09
C GLY A 112 -10.20 11.83 -10.13
N PRO A 113 -9.53 10.94 -9.37
CA PRO A 113 -8.08 10.82 -9.40
C PRO A 113 -7.63 10.02 -10.63
N GLU A 114 -6.37 10.22 -11.04
CA GLU A 114 -5.75 9.50 -12.14
C GLU A 114 -5.03 8.26 -11.62
N PHE A 115 -5.38 7.10 -12.18
CA PHE A 115 -4.77 5.81 -11.83
C PHE A 115 -3.80 5.35 -12.92
N HIS A 116 -2.57 4.99 -12.52
CA HIS A 116 -1.56 4.47 -13.43
C HIS A 116 -1.45 2.94 -13.36
N ARG A 117 -1.21 2.40 -12.15
CA ARG A 117 -0.99 0.97 -11.87
C ARG A 117 -0.99 0.72 -10.36
N GLU A 118 -1.03 -0.55 -9.95
CA GLU A 118 -0.97 -0.94 -8.54
C GLU A 118 0.29 -0.38 -7.86
N LEU A 119 0.11 0.33 -6.74
CA LEU A 119 1.17 0.94 -5.93
C LEU A 119 2.23 1.73 -6.72
N GLY A 120 1.90 2.26 -7.90
CA GLY A 120 2.90 2.83 -8.80
C GLY A 120 2.46 4.10 -9.50
N VAL A 121 3.45 4.95 -9.78
CA VAL A 121 3.31 6.16 -10.60
C VAL A 121 4.16 5.95 -11.84
N ASP A 122 3.52 5.94 -13.01
CA ASP A 122 4.19 5.96 -14.31
C ASP A 122 4.71 7.38 -14.66
N PRO A 123 6.03 7.63 -14.63
CA PRO A 123 6.57 8.97 -14.84
C PRO A 123 6.29 9.52 -16.25
N THR A 124 6.13 8.63 -17.24
CA THR A 124 5.87 9.02 -18.65
C THR A 124 4.49 9.63 -18.85
N LYS A 125 3.57 9.42 -17.91
CA LYS A 125 2.21 9.96 -17.92
C LYS A 125 2.06 11.21 -17.06
N THR A 126 3.09 11.58 -16.29
CA THR A 126 3.02 12.73 -15.39
C THR A 126 3.52 14.02 -16.06
N PRO A 127 2.92 15.20 -15.75
CA PRO A 127 3.30 16.46 -16.39
C PRO A 127 4.77 16.88 -16.24
N SER A 128 5.43 16.50 -15.15
CA SER A 128 6.81 16.88 -14.83
C SER A 128 7.73 15.69 -14.52
N GLY A 129 7.32 14.47 -14.88
CA GLY A 129 8.14 13.27 -14.74
C GLY A 129 8.30 12.74 -13.30
N TYR A 130 7.42 13.13 -12.36
CA TYR A 130 7.45 12.59 -11.00
C TYR A 130 7.03 11.11 -10.96
N SER A 131 7.49 10.42 -9.93
CA SER A 131 7.46 8.96 -9.84
C SER A 131 6.97 8.49 -8.47
N VAL A 132 6.97 7.17 -8.27
CA VAL A 132 6.67 6.56 -6.97
C VAL A 132 7.73 6.92 -5.92
N LEU A 133 8.94 7.30 -6.34
CA LEU A 133 9.99 7.77 -5.43
C LEU A 133 9.64 9.15 -4.84
N ASP A 134 9.01 10.03 -5.62
CA ASP A 134 8.52 11.32 -5.14
C ASP A 134 7.35 11.14 -4.17
N PHE A 135 6.45 10.21 -4.46
CA PHE A 135 5.40 9.81 -3.52
C PHE A 135 5.99 9.31 -2.20
N ARG A 136 6.99 8.43 -2.25
CA ARG A 136 7.67 7.92 -1.04
C ARG A 136 8.41 9.02 -0.30
N LYS A 137 9.08 9.94 -1.00
CA LYS A 137 9.71 11.12 -0.38
C LYS A 137 8.69 11.98 0.36
N MET A 138 7.50 12.18 -0.23
CA MET A 138 6.40 12.88 0.42
C MET A 138 5.90 12.13 1.67
N LEU A 139 5.73 10.80 1.60
CA LEU A 139 5.37 10.00 2.77
C LEU A 139 6.39 10.10 3.91
N ARG A 140 7.69 10.16 3.57
CA ARG A 140 8.73 10.41 4.59
C ARG A 140 8.55 11.76 5.26
N GLY A 141 8.18 12.80 4.51
CA GLY A 141 7.83 14.12 5.07
C GLY A 141 6.60 14.06 5.97
N ALA A 142 5.53 13.39 5.53
CA ALA A 142 4.28 13.26 6.29
C ALA A 142 4.48 12.59 7.66
N PHE A 143 5.36 11.59 7.74
CA PHE A 143 5.54 10.78 8.95
C PHE A 143 6.89 10.97 9.64
N GLY A 144 7.73 11.91 9.20
CA GLY A 144 9.06 12.15 9.78
C GLY A 144 9.94 10.90 9.73
N LEU A 145 10.08 10.30 8.54
CA LEU A 145 10.85 9.07 8.33
C LEU A 145 12.28 9.41 7.86
N ASP A 146 13.25 9.24 8.74
CA ASP A 146 14.63 9.69 8.51
C ASP A 146 15.45 8.76 7.61
N ARG A 147 15.13 7.46 7.54
CA ARG A 147 15.91 6.50 6.73
C ARG A 147 15.45 6.52 5.28
N ALA A 148 16.21 7.22 4.45
CA ALA A 148 16.04 7.15 2.99
C ALA A 148 16.57 5.83 2.40
N THR A 149 17.67 5.29 2.96
CA THR A 149 18.36 4.09 2.45
C THR A 149 18.59 3.04 3.55
N ALA A 150 18.65 1.77 3.14
CA ALA A 150 18.92 0.63 4.00
C ALA A 150 20.41 0.50 4.37
N THR A 151 21.26 1.39 3.84
CA THR A 151 22.69 1.45 4.14
C THR A 151 22.93 1.54 5.65
N PRO A 152 23.84 0.74 6.22
CA PRO A 152 24.29 0.94 7.59
C PRO A 152 24.86 2.35 7.79
N SER A 153 24.71 2.91 8.98
CA SER A 153 25.32 4.19 9.36
C SER A 153 26.85 4.07 9.62
N GLY A 154 27.58 3.34 8.77
CA GLY A 154 29.02 3.06 8.87
C GLY A 154 29.47 1.98 7.89
N ASP A 155 30.68 1.46 8.09
CA ASP A 155 31.35 0.70 7.03
C ASP A 155 30.78 -0.71 6.79
N ARG A 156 30.23 -1.42 7.79
CA ARG A 156 29.68 -2.81 7.63
C ARG A 156 28.59 -3.20 8.64
N TRP A 157 27.77 -4.20 8.27
CA TRP A 157 26.96 -4.98 9.21
C TRP A 157 27.89 -5.83 10.10
N ASP A 158 27.74 -5.74 11.42
CA ASP A 158 28.56 -6.47 12.39
C ASP A 158 27.70 -7.01 13.55
N ILE A 159 28.31 -7.67 14.54
CA ILE A 159 27.56 -8.24 15.67
C ILE A 159 26.78 -7.19 16.49
N ARG A 160 27.19 -5.91 16.42
CA ARG A 160 26.55 -4.75 17.07
C ARG A 160 25.53 -4.06 16.15
N ARG A 161 25.60 -4.30 14.84
CA ARG A 161 24.74 -3.75 13.79
C ARG A 161 24.18 -4.91 12.98
N ARG A 162 23.14 -5.54 13.50
CA ARG A 162 22.41 -6.62 12.84
C ARG A 162 21.33 -6.06 11.92
N PRO A 163 21.13 -6.59 10.70
CA PRO A 163 20.00 -6.24 9.86
C PRO A 163 18.68 -6.47 10.60
N ARG A 164 17.76 -5.52 10.48
CA ARG A 164 16.44 -5.58 11.13
C ARG A 164 15.45 -6.27 10.20
N LEU A 165 14.90 -7.40 10.65
CA LEU A 165 13.87 -8.15 9.94
C LEU A 165 12.52 -7.96 10.62
N LEU A 166 11.53 -7.46 9.86
CA LEU A 166 10.15 -7.35 10.30
C LEU A 166 9.31 -8.49 9.73
N ILE A 167 8.69 -9.27 10.61
CA ILE A 167 7.63 -10.20 10.25
C ILE A 167 6.29 -9.47 10.35
N ILE A 168 5.58 -9.34 9.23
CA ILE A 168 4.20 -8.85 9.19
C ILE A 168 3.29 -9.99 9.59
N SER A 169 2.88 -9.97 10.85
CA SER A 169 1.95 -10.95 11.41
C SER A 169 0.54 -10.74 10.88
N ARG A 170 -0.19 -11.84 10.81
CA ARG A 170 -1.61 -11.89 10.42
C ARG A 170 -2.39 -12.77 11.40
N ARG A 171 -1.94 -12.87 12.66
CA ARG A 171 -2.48 -13.81 13.64
C ARG A 171 -3.94 -13.55 13.97
N ALA A 172 -4.37 -12.31 14.03
CA ALA A 172 -5.77 -11.92 14.22
C ALA A 172 -6.60 -11.93 12.92
N ALA A 173 -5.99 -12.19 11.76
CA ALA A 173 -6.70 -12.22 10.49
C ALA A 173 -7.44 -13.55 10.27
N ARG A 174 -8.50 -13.51 9.46
CA ARG A 174 -9.30 -14.70 9.09
C ARG A 174 -8.48 -15.79 8.38
N GLY A 175 -7.40 -15.42 7.69
CA GLY A 175 -6.55 -16.33 6.93
C GLY A 175 -5.22 -15.69 6.56
N ARG A 176 -4.35 -16.50 5.95
CA ARG A 176 -2.96 -16.19 5.58
C ARG A 176 -2.06 -15.93 6.78
N ALA A 177 -2.38 -16.53 7.93
CA ALA A 177 -1.51 -16.49 9.10
C ALA A 177 -0.33 -17.46 8.95
N PHE A 178 0.80 -17.13 9.58
CA PHE A 178 1.93 -18.04 9.74
C PHE A 178 1.66 -19.01 10.90
N MET A 179 1.59 -20.31 10.60
CA MET A 179 1.35 -21.35 11.61
C MET A 179 2.60 -21.63 12.49
N ASN A 180 3.78 -21.22 12.03
CA ASN A 180 5.07 -21.43 12.69
C ASN A 180 5.87 -20.13 12.85
N GLU A 181 5.18 -19.00 13.03
CA GLU A 181 5.78 -17.65 13.14
C GLU A 181 6.93 -17.56 14.15
N ARG A 182 6.76 -18.13 15.35
CA ARG A 182 7.81 -18.16 16.37
C ARG A 182 9.07 -18.87 15.89
N ALA A 183 8.92 -20.02 15.24
CA ALA A 183 10.05 -20.76 14.71
C ALA A 183 10.73 -20.04 13.54
N MET A 184 9.97 -19.29 12.73
CA MET A 184 10.53 -18.41 11.70
C MET A 184 11.37 -17.29 12.33
N ALA A 185 10.88 -16.66 13.40
CA ALA A 185 11.59 -15.62 14.13
C ALA A 185 12.88 -16.16 14.78
N ASP A 186 12.80 -17.28 15.50
CA ASP A 186 13.95 -17.93 16.13
C ASP A 186 15.03 -18.32 15.08
N MET A 187 14.59 -18.82 13.92
CA MET A 187 15.48 -19.12 12.80
C MET A 187 16.14 -17.85 12.24
N ALA A 188 15.40 -16.76 12.02
CA ALA A 188 15.98 -15.50 11.57
C ALA A 188 16.98 -14.92 12.59
N VAL A 189 16.70 -15.01 13.89
CA VAL A 189 17.66 -14.63 14.95
C VAL A 189 18.94 -15.44 14.85
N SER A 190 18.85 -16.76 14.60
CA SER A 190 20.03 -17.62 14.42
C SER A 190 20.87 -17.29 13.18
N LEU A 191 20.29 -16.60 12.18
CA LEU A 191 20.99 -16.08 11.00
C LEU A 191 21.62 -14.70 11.23
N GLY A 192 21.43 -14.11 12.41
CA GLY A 192 22.01 -12.82 12.77
C GLY A 192 21.11 -11.61 12.53
N PHE A 193 19.81 -11.79 12.26
CA PHE A 193 18.85 -10.68 12.22
C PHE A 193 18.48 -10.18 13.62
N ASP A 194 18.18 -8.89 13.75
CA ASP A 194 17.33 -8.36 14.84
C ASP A 194 15.87 -8.43 14.38
N VAL A 195 15.08 -9.32 14.99
CA VAL A 195 13.74 -9.65 14.52
C VAL A 195 12.69 -8.90 15.32
N ARG A 196 11.77 -8.25 14.59
CA ARG A 196 10.53 -7.69 15.13
C ARG A 196 9.34 -8.36 14.48
N VAL A 197 8.26 -8.50 15.24
CA VAL A 197 6.96 -8.92 14.72
C VAL A 197 6.03 -7.72 14.83
N GLY A 198 5.43 -7.33 13.72
CA GLY A 198 4.44 -6.26 13.66
C GLY A 198 3.12 -6.79 13.16
N GLU A 199 2.03 -6.48 13.85
CA GLU A 199 0.67 -6.85 13.46
C GLU A 199 -0.10 -5.58 13.10
N PRO A 200 -0.12 -5.16 11.82
CA PRO A 200 -0.91 -4.01 11.41
C PRO A 200 -2.39 -4.38 11.40
N ASP A 201 -3.19 -3.65 12.17
CA ASP A 201 -4.65 -3.75 12.18
C ASP A 201 -5.33 -2.40 11.82
N ALA A 202 -6.66 -2.39 11.85
CA ALA A 202 -7.44 -1.20 11.50
C ALA A 202 -7.21 -0.01 12.47
N SER A 203 -6.84 -0.30 13.72
CA SER A 203 -6.63 0.70 14.79
C SER A 203 -5.17 1.18 14.91
N THR A 204 -4.27 0.55 14.17
CA THR A 204 -2.85 0.83 14.21
C THR A 204 -2.56 2.26 13.78
N ASP A 205 -1.82 2.98 14.62
CA ASP A 205 -1.28 4.31 14.32
C ASP A 205 -0.31 4.21 13.13
N THR A 206 -0.74 4.75 11.98
CA THR A 206 0.01 4.72 10.72
C THR A 206 1.40 5.32 10.89
N SER A 207 1.53 6.41 11.64
CA SER A 207 2.80 7.12 11.83
C SER A 207 3.80 6.27 12.61
N LYS A 208 3.35 5.61 13.69
CA LYS A 208 4.17 4.67 14.47
C LYS A 208 4.57 3.45 13.65
N PHE A 209 3.63 2.86 12.91
CA PHE A 209 3.91 1.69 12.10
C PHE A 209 4.84 2.01 10.92
N ALA A 210 4.65 3.16 10.27
CA ALA A 210 5.55 3.67 9.23
C ALA A 210 6.99 3.83 9.76
N ARG A 211 7.17 4.37 10.99
CA ARG A 211 8.48 4.44 11.64
C ARG A 211 9.08 3.07 11.92
N LEU A 212 8.28 2.10 12.36
CA LEU A 212 8.73 0.71 12.54
C LEU A 212 9.23 0.13 11.21
N VAL A 213 8.44 0.23 10.14
CA VAL A 213 8.80 -0.32 8.82
C VAL A 213 10.00 0.40 8.22
N ASN A 214 10.07 1.74 8.31
CA ASN A 214 11.22 2.51 7.83
C ASN A 214 12.52 2.18 8.59
N SER A 215 12.39 1.66 9.80
CA SER A 215 13.52 1.12 10.55
C SER A 215 14.01 -0.22 9.99
N CYS A 216 13.21 -1.00 9.28
CA CYS A 216 13.60 -2.36 8.89
C CYS A 216 14.43 -2.40 7.59
N ASP A 217 15.25 -3.42 7.48
CA ASP A 217 16.10 -3.69 6.31
C ASP A 217 15.54 -4.85 5.48
N VAL A 218 14.83 -5.79 6.15
CA VAL A 218 14.06 -6.85 5.53
C VAL A 218 12.64 -6.84 6.09
N MET A 219 11.64 -7.00 5.24
CA MET A 219 10.25 -7.20 5.66
C MET A 219 9.71 -8.49 5.02
N VAL A 220 9.15 -9.38 5.82
CA VAL A 220 8.55 -10.64 5.36
C VAL A 220 7.09 -10.72 5.77
N GLY A 221 6.23 -11.20 4.87
CA GLY A 221 4.83 -11.43 5.19
C GLY A 221 4.13 -12.25 4.12
N VAL A 222 2.99 -12.84 4.47
CA VAL A 222 2.13 -13.51 3.50
C VAL A 222 1.42 -12.47 2.63
N HIS A 223 1.25 -12.75 1.34
CA HIS A 223 0.53 -11.91 0.40
C HIS A 223 -0.75 -11.32 1.02
N GLY A 224 -0.87 -10.00 0.98
CA GLY A 224 -2.07 -9.28 1.41
C GLY A 224 -1.75 -7.86 1.87
N ALA A 225 -2.79 -7.14 2.28
CA ALA A 225 -2.73 -5.71 2.57
C ALA A 225 -1.64 -5.26 3.56
N GLY A 226 -1.21 -6.13 4.47
CA GLY A 226 -0.13 -5.80 5.41
C GLY A 226 1.20 -5.51 4.70
N LEU A 227 1.46 -6.13 3.54
CA LEU A 227 2.67 -5.90 2.75
C LEU A 227 2.70 -4.53 2.07
N THR A 228 1.55 -3.83 1.94
CA THR A 228 1.51 -2.47 1.41
C THR A 228 2.38 -1.50 2.21
N ASN A 229 2.67 -1.80 3.48
CA ASN A 229 3.61 -1.02 4.28
C ASN A 229 5.03 -0.97 3.69
N MET A 230 5.34 -1.77 2.65
CA MET A 230 6.59 -1.66 1.88
C MET A 230 6.86 -0.24 1.37
N VAL A 231 5.83 0.59 1.17
CA VAL A 231 5.98 2.01 0.77
C VAL A 231 6.87 2.80 1.75
N PHE A 232 6.94 2.36 3.01
CA PHE A 232 7.75 2.98 4.06
C PHE A 232 9.16 2.40 4.20
N LEU A 233 9.46 1.27 3.56
CA LEU A 233 10.80 0.70 3.58
C LEU A 233 11.80 1.70 2.98
N PRO A 234 13.04 1.75 3.49
CA PRO A 234 14.09 2.53 2.86
C PRO A 234 14.53 1.91 1.52
N ALA A 235 15.11 2.70 0.62
CA ALA A 235 15.69 2.19 -0.62
C ALA A 235 16.84 1.20 -0.33
N GLY A 236 16.92 0.11 -1.09
CA GLY A 236 17.84 -1.01 -0.87
C GLY A 236 17.39 -2.02 0.19
N ALA A 237 16.21 -1.84 0.80
CA ALA A 237 15.61 -2.86 1.66
C ALA A 237 15.11 -4.06 0.84
N VAL A 238 14.82 -5.18 1.52
CA VAL A 238 14.30 -6.40 0.91
C VAL A 238 12.88 -6.68 1.36
N LEU A 239 11.96 -6.84 0.41
CA LEU A 239 10.64 -7.40 0.62
C LEU A 239 10.66 -8.90 0.31
N VAL A 240 10.35 -9.74 1.30
CA VAL A 240 10.11 -11.17 1.13
C VAL A 240 8.61 -11.43 1.15
N GLN A 241 8.04 -11.72 -0.01
CA GLN A 241 6.64 -12.06 -0.12
C GLN A 241 6.43 -13.57 -0.06
N VAL A 242 5.70 -14.03 0.95
CA VAL A 242 5.23 -15.42 1.02
C VAL A 242 3.93 -15.53 0.24
N VAL A 243 3.98 -16.22 -0.90
CA VAL A 243 2.84 -16.39 -1.80
C VAL A 243 2.06 -17.64 -1.38
N PRO A 244 0.77 -17.53 -1.00
CA PRO A 244 -0.04 -18.67 -0.61
C PRO A 244 -0.14 -19.71 -1.72
N TYR A 245 -0.46 -20.95 -1.35
CA TYR A 245 -0.68 -22.02 -2.31
C TYR A 245 -1.84 -21.69 -3.26
N GLY A 246 -1.78 -22.17 -4.51
CA GLY A 246 -2.88 -22.03 -5.46
C GLY A 246 -2.56 -21.21 -6.71
N LYS A 247 -1.30 -21.18 -7.15
CA LYS A 247 -0.85 -20.51 -8.40
C LYS A 247 -1.18 -19.01 -8.44
N LEU A 248 -0.76 -18.29 -7.39
CA LEU A 248 -1.04 -16.87 -7.20
C LEU A 248 0.13 -15.96 -7.60
N GLU A 249 1.09 -16.47 -8.38
CA GLU A 249 2.31 -15.74 -8.76
C GLU A 249 1.98 -14.49 -9.58
N TRP A 250 0.96 -14.55 -10.44
CA TRP A 250 0.50 -13.38 -11.21
C TRP A 250 0.00 -12.25 -10.28
N LEU A 251 -0.71 -12.62 -9.21
CA LEU A 251 -1.25 -11.68 -8.24
C LEU A 251 -0.12 -11.11 -7.38
N ALA A 252 0.81 -11.96 -6.92
CA ALA A 252 1.99 -11.51 -6.19
C ALA A 252 2.84 -10.52 -7.01
N ARG A 253 3.05 -10.83 -8.29
CA ARG A 253 3.83 -10.02 -9.21
C ARG A 253 3.26 -8.61 -9.39
N ASN A 254 2.00 -8.50 -9.76
CA ASN A 254 1.37 -7.21 -10.07
C ASN A 254 1.25 -6.33 -8.83
N THR A 255 0.96 -6.94 -7.68
CA THR A 255 0.65 -6.23 -6.44
C THR A 255 1.89 -5.76 -5.67
N PHE A 256 2.99 -6.53 -5.69
CA PHE A 256 4.17 -6.18 -4.89
C PHE A 256 5.51 -6.37 -5.60
N ALA A 257 5.69 -7.35 -6.50
CA ALA A 257 6.98 -7.55 -7.15
C ALA A 257 7.35 -6.40 -8.09
N GLU A 258 6.45 -6.05 -9.02
CA GLU A 258 6.69 -4.94 -9.96
C GLU A 258 6.78 -3.58 -9.25
N PRO A 259 5.90 -3.26 -8.28
CA PRO A 259 6.05 -2.04 -7.48
C PRO A 259 7.35 -1.97 -6.69
N SER A 260 7.87 -3.09 -6.16
CA SER A 260 9.12 -3.12 -5.38
C SER A 260 10.29 -2.56 -6.18
N SER A 261 10.44 -2.98 -7.44
CA SER A 261 11.53 -2.51 -8.29
C SER A 261 11.46 -1.01 -8.54
N ALA A 262 10.26 -0.47 -8.81
CA ALA A 262 10.06 0.97 -9.00
C ALA A 262 10.32 1.78 -7.71
N MET A 263 10.21 1.13 -6.56
CA MET A 263 10.51 1.69 -5.24
C MET A 263 11.96 1.39 -4.78
N GLU A 264 12.86 0.93 -5.64
CA GLU A 264 14.24 0.60 -5.23
C GLU A 264 14.28 -0.39 -4.06
N ILE A 265 13.30 -1.28 -3.96
CA ILE A 265 13.21 -2.35 -2.97
C ILE A 265 13.51 -3.66 -3.70
N HIS A 266 14.40 -4.46 -3.13
CA HIS A 266 14.66 -5.80 -3.64
C HIS A 266 13.47 -6.71 -3.31
N TYR A 267 13.04 -7.51 -4.28
CA TYR A 267 11.93 -8.45 -4.11
C TYR A 267 12.43 -9.89 -4.08
N LEU A 268 11.95 -10.66 -3.10
CA LEU A 268 12.12 -12.10 -3.03
C LEU A 268 10.76 -12.78 -2.87
N GLU A 269 10.53 -13.80 -3.67
CA GLU A 269 9.32 -14.61 -3.59
C GLU A 269 9.59 -15.92 -2.82
N TYR A 270 8.68 -16.25 -1.91
CA TYR A 270 8.60 -17.56 -1.28
C TYR A 270 7.26 -18.21 -1.63
N ALA A 271 7.26 -19.07 -2.65
CA ALA A 271 6.06 -19.81 -3.04
C ALA A 271 5.81 -20.99 -2.09
N VAL A 272 4.63 -20.99 -1.46
CA VAL A 272 4.16 -22.05 -0.56
C VAL A 272 3.83 -23.32 -1.35
N GLN A 273 4.38 -24.44 -0.91
CA GLN A 273 4.15 -25.77 -1.45
C GLN A 273 2.96 -26.47 -0.77
N LEU A 274 2.55 -27.60 -1.33
CA LEU A 274 1.36 -28.34 -0.90
C LEU A 274 1.43 -28.79 0.57
N ASP A 275 2.61 -29.16 1.05
CA ASP A 275 2.90 -29.57 2.43
C ASP A 275 3.03 -28.37 3.40
N GLU A 276 3.05 -27.15 2.87
CA GLU A 276 3.17 -25.90 3.63
C GLU A 276 1.83 -25.15 3.74
N THR A 277 0.74 -25.66 3.16
CA THR A 277 -0.60 -25.05 3.26
C THR A 277 -1.54 -25.86 4.13
N THR A 278 -2.37 -25.17 4.93
CA THR A 278 -3.44 -25.82 5.70
C THR A 278 -4.63 -26.27 4.85
N LEU A 279 -4.63 -26.03 3.53
CA LEU A 279 -5.67 -26.56 2.65
C LEU A 279 -5.62 -28.09 2.56
N SER A 280 -4.44 -28.69 2.73
CA SER A 280 -4.26 -30.14 2.78
C SER A 280 -4.99 -30.80 3.96
N GLU A 281 -5.24 -30.03 5.03
CA GLU A 281 -5.99 -30.44 6.21
C GLU A 281 -7.52 -30.30 6.02
N GLN A 282 -7.95 -29.51 5.01
CA GLN A 282 -9.35 -29.15 4.77
C GLN A 282 -9.99 -29.89 3.58
N TYR A 283 -9.17 -30.37 2.65
CA TYR A 283 -9.63 -30.98 1.40
C TYR A 283 -9.00 -32.36 1.21
N PRO A 284 -9.75 -33.34 0.64
CA PRO A 284 -9.19 -34.61 0.20
C PRO A 284 -8.01 -34.43 -0.76
N ALA A 285 -7.04 -35.35 -0.74
CA ALA A 285 -5.79 -35.26 -1.51
C ALA A 285 -5.99 -35.22 -3.04
N ASP A 286 -7.13 -35.68 -3.53
CA ASP A 286 -7.56 -35.67 -4.93
C ASP A 286 -8.44 -34.47 -5.30
N HIS A 287 -8.84 -33.66 -4.33
CA HIS A 287 -9.73 -32.52 -4.55
C HIS A 287 -9.09 -31.47 -5.48
N PRO A 288 -9.83 -30.85 -6.42
CA PRO A 288 -9.30 -29.86 -7.37
C PRO A 288 -8.57 -28.68 -6.72
N VAL A 289 -8.99 -28.26 -5.52
CA VAL A 289 -8.30 -27.19 -4.76
C VAL A 289 -6.80 -27.49 -4.56
N LEU A 290 -6.44 -28.77 -4.40
CA LEU A 290 -5.06 -29.19 -4.22
C LEU A 290 -4.42 -29.61 -5.55
N ARG A 291 -5.15 -30.35 -6.40
CA ARG A 291 -4.61 -30.97 -7.63
C ARG A 291 -4.64 -30.09 -8.86
N ASP A 292 -5.68 -29.30 -9.03
CA ASP A 292 -5.86 -28.38 -10.17
C ASP A 292 -6.37 -27.01 -9.72
N PRO A 293 -5.48 -26.16 -9.16
CA PRO A 293 -5.87 -24.82 -8.76
C PRO A 293 -6.49 -23.98 -9.89
N MET A 294 -6.15 -24.26 -11.15
CA MET A 294 -6.70 -23.50 -12.28
C MET A 294 -8.21 -23.74 -12.47
N ALA A 295 -8.73 -24.90 -12.06
CA ALA A 295 -10.18 -25.15 -12.03
C ALA A 295 -10.91 -24.19 -11.08
N ILE A 296 -10.27 -23.79 -9.99
CA ILE A 296 -10.83 -22.79 -9.05
C ILE A 296 -10.69 -21.39 -9.62
N HIS A 297 -9.57 -21.05 -10.27
CA HIS A 297 -9.40 -19.75 -10.94
C HIS A 297 -10.47 -19.51 -12.01
N LYS A 298 -10.84 -20.54 -12.77
CA LYS A 298 -11.89 -20.48 -13.81
C LYS A 298 -13.29 -20.18 -13.24
N GLN A 299 -13.50 -20.35 -11.94
CA GLN A 299 -14.77 -20.02 -11.26
C GLN A 299 -14.87 -18.54 -10.88
N GLY A 300 -13.83 -17.76 -11.17
CA GLY A 300 -13.79 -16.31 -10.94
C GLY A 300 -13.14 -15.91 -9.62
N TRP A 301 -13.03 -14.59 -9.42
CA TRP A 301 -12.29 -13.98 -8.32
C TRP A 301 -12.80 -14.41 -6.94
N GLU A 302 -14.10 -14.46 -6.73
CA GLU A 302 -14.66 -14.81 -5.41
C GLU A 302 -14.32 -16.23 -4.98
N ALA A 303 -14.33 -17.20 -5.90
CA ALA A 303 -13.94 -18.58 -5.61
C ALA A 303 -12.44 -18.68 -5.28
N LEU A 304 -11.60 -18.01 -6.07
CA LEU A 304 -10.15 -17.93 -5.85
C LEU A 304 -9.85 -17.29 -4.50
N LYS A 305 -10.40 -16.11 -4.22
CA LYS A 305 -10.21 -15.37 -2.97
C LYS A 305 -10.68 -16.20 -1.78
N THR A 306 -11.90 -16.74 -1.83
CA THR A 306 -12.45 -17.54 -0.73
C THR A 306 -11.56 -18.74 -0.41
N THR A 307 -11.07 -19.43 -1.45
CA THR A 307 -10.29 -20.67 -1.29
C THR A 307 -8.85 -20.38 -0.89
N TYR A 308 -8.14 -19.62 -1.71
CA TYR A 308 -6.68 -19.45 -1.58
C TYR A 308 -6.27 -18.21 -0.80
N LEU A 309 -7.15 -17.25 -0.59
CA LEU A 309 -6.83 -16.10 0.26
C LEU A 309 -7.47 -16.27 1.64
N ASP A 310 -8.75 -16.59 1.74
CA ASP A 310 -9.45 -16.51 3.03
C ASP A 310 -9.41 -17.78 3.87
N LYS A 311 -9.34 -18.97 3.25
CA LYS A 311 -9.44 -20.27 3.94
C LYS A 311 -8.11 -20.98 4.22
N GLN A 312 -6.98 -20.43 3.79
CA GLN A 312 -5.68 -21.05 4.05
C GLN A 312 -4.82 -20.23 5.01
N ASN A 313 -4.09 -20.94 5.86
CA ASN A 313 -2.91 -20.46 6.54
C ASN A 313 -1.69 -21.20 5.99
N VAL A 314 -0.50 -20.69 6.30
CA VAL A 314 0.74 -21.19 5.72
C VAL A 314 1.73 -21.58 6.81
N ARG A 315 2.50 -22.63 6.56
CA ARG A 315 3.55 -23.16 7.44
C ARG A 315 4.85 -23.28 6.65
N PRO A 316 5.53 -22.15 6.34
CA PRO A 316 6.77 -22.18 5.57
C PRO A 316 7.81 -23.14 6.16
N HIS A 317 8.40 -23.96 5.31
CA HIS A 317 9.46 -24.89 5.60
C HIS A 317 10.74 -24.13 5.97
N LEU A 318 11.16 -24.25 7.22
CA LEU A 318 12.25 -23.44 7.78
C LEU A 318 13.56 -23.57 7.01
N GLY A 319 13.88 -24.75 6.46
CA GLY A 319 15.09 -24.94 5.66
C GLY A 319 15.07 -24.21 4.31
N ARG A 320 13.89 -24.08 3.68
CA ARG A 320 13.74 -23.34 2.43
C ARG A 320 13.70 -21.84 2.72
N LEU A 321 12.94 -21.44 3.74
CA LEU A 321 12.83 -20.04 4.17
C LEU A 321 14.19 -19.49 4.61
N LYS A 322 15.02 -20.31 5.28
CA LYS A 322 16.41 -19.97 5.60
C LYS A 322 17.19 -19.55 4.37
N ASN A 323 17.05 -20.27 3.25
CA ASN A 323 17.76 -19.93 2.02
C ASN A 323 17.29 -18.57 1.47
N THR A 324 15.99 -18.27 1.54
CA THR A 324 15.45 -16.96 1.18
C THR A 324 15.99 -15.85 2.07
N PHE A 325 16.09 -16.06 3.39
CA PHE A 325 16.67 -15.07 4.30
C PHE A 325 18.18 -14.87 4.10
N LEU A 326 18.93 -15.93 3.77
CA LEU A 326 20.32 -15.81 3.37
C LEU A 326 20.50 -15.03 2.07
N GLN A 327 19.56 -15.19 1.11
CA GLN A 327 19.54 -14.38 -0.10
C GLN A 327 19.20 -12.92 0.20
N ALA A 328 18.25 -12.67 1.12
CA ALA A 328 17.92 -11.32 1.56
C ALA A 328 19.15 -10.62 2.16
N LEU A 329 19.94 -11.31 2.99
CA LEU A 329 21.19 -10.75 3.52
C LEU A 329 22.12 -10.31 2.40
N LYS A 330 22.36 -11.15 1.39
CA LYS A 330 23.26 -10.83 0.27
C LYS A 330 22.83 -9.63 -0.57
N LEU A 331 21.53 -9.30 -0.57
CA LEU A 331 20.97 -8.17 -1.31
C LEU A 331 21.07 -6.86 -0.54
N LEU A 332 21.27 -6.91 0.78
CA LEU A 332 21.42 -5.68 1.56
C LEU A 332 22.73 -4.96 1.16
N PRO A 333 22.75 -3.63 1.20
CA PRO A 333 23.97 -2.87 0.98
C PRO A 333 25.04 -3.29 1.98
N HIS A 334 26.23 -3.64 1.50
CA HIS A 334 27.33 -4.18 2.32
C HIS A 334 28.57 -3.30 2.35
N ASP A 335 28.73 -2.38 1.39
CA ASP A 335 29.83 -1.42 1.35
C ASP A 335 29.31 -0.04 0.88
N LYS A 336 29.94 1.03 1.35
CA LYS A 336 29.92 2.32 0.64
C LYS A 336 30.84 2.16 -0.57
N GLU A 337 30.33 1.72 -1.71
CA GLU A 337 30.98 2.15 -2.94
C GLU A 337 30.81 3.68 -2.98
N THR A 338 31.94 4.36 -2.89
CA THR A 338 32.09 5.79 -3.13
C THR A 338 31.41 6.12 -4.45
N MET A 339 30.17 6.60 -4.39
CA MET A 339 29.59 7.38 -5.47
C MET A 339 30.37 8.70 -5.51
N ASN A 340 31.37 8.74 -6.40
CA ASN A 340 31.98 9.97 -6.89
C ASN A 340 30.99 10.73 -7.77
#